data_AF-A0A2K6GUL5-F1
#
_entry.id   AF-A0A2K6GUL5-F1
#
_cell.length_a   1.000
_cell.length_b   1.000
_cell.length_c   1.000
_cell.angle_alpha   90.00
_cell.angle_beta   90.00
_cell.angle_gamma   90.00
#
_symmetry.space_group_name_H-M   'P 1'
#
loop_
_entity.id
_entity.type
_entity.pdbx_description
1 polymer ?
#
loop_
_entity_poly.entity_id
_entity_poly.type
_entity_poly.pdbx_seq_one_letter_code
_entity_poly.pdbx_strand_id
1 'polypeptide(L)'
;MAAPGALLVMGVSGSGKSTVGALLASELGWKFYDADDYHPEENRMKMERGIPLNDQDRIPWLCNLHDILLRDVTSGQCVVLACSALKKMYRDILIRGKDGAALKSEELGKEEKPGDVQLFVVHLSGSFEVISGRLLQRKGHFMPPELLQSQFETLEPPAAPENFIQVSVDKNLPEIIATIMETLKMK
;
A
#
# COMPACT_ATOMS: atom_id res chain seq x y z
N MET A 1 8.51 -2.13 -22.42
CA MET A 1 7.56 -2.86 -21.56
C MET A 1 6.56 -1.83 -21.04
N ALA A 2 5.29 -2.18 -20.88
CA ALA A 2 4.27 -1.22 -20.43
C ALA A 2 4.47 -0.93 -18.93
N ALA A 3 4.43 0.34 -18.54
CA ALA A 3 4.48 0.72 -17.13
C ALA A 3 3.30 0.08 -16.38
N PRO A 4 3.47 -0.32 -15.10
CA PRO A 4 2.36 -0.85 -14.33
C PRO A 4 1.27 0.22 -14.22
N GLY A 5 0.00 -0.17 -14.37
CA GLY A 5 -1.12 0.76 -14.24
C GLY A 5 -1.18 1.40 -12.85
N ALA A 6 -0.76 0.66 -11.81
CA ALA A 6 -0.75 1.15 -10.44
C ALA A 6 0.56 0.81 -9.69
N LEU A 7 1.03 1.77 -8.89
CA LEU A 7 2.14 1.65 -7.95
C LEU A 7 1.62 1.72 -6.52
N LEU A 8 1.78 0.66 -5.75
CA LEU A 8 1.42 0.63 -4.33
C LEU A 8 2.66 0.93 -3.47
N VAL A 9 2.64 2.03 -2.72
CA VAL A 9 3.64 2.31 -1.68
C VAL A 9 3.11 1.82 -0.34
N MET A 10 3.65 0.69 0.13
CA MET A 10 3.21 0.01 1.34
C MET A 10 4.25 -0.04 2.45
N GLY A 11 3.79 -0.40 3.66
CA GLY A 11 4.58 -0.47 4.88
C GLY A 11 3.78 -0.05 6.10
N VAL A 12 4.33 -0.27 7.28
CA VAL A 12 3.70 0.12 8.56
C VAL A 12 3.51 1.64 8.66
N SER A 13 2.59 2.09 9.52
CA SER A 13 2.45 3.51 9.82
C SER A 13 3.75 4.08 10.38
N GLY A 14 4.11 5.29 9.94
CA GLY A 14 5.41 5.90 10.22
C GLY A 14 6.53 5.56 9.22
N SER A 15 6.32 4.65 8.26
CA SER A 15 7.34 4.32 7.24
C SER A 15 7.54 5.40 6.17
N GLY A 16 6.63 6.37 6.06
CA GLY A 16 6.72 7.48 5.10
C GLY A 16 5.97 7.27 3.78
N LYS A 17 5.02 6.32 3.72
CA LYS A 17 4.23 6.00 2.51
C LYS A 17 3.67 7.22 1.79
N SER A 18 2.96 8.10 2.52
CA SER A 18 2.32 9.28 1.93
C SER A 18 3.33 10.24 1.32
N THR A 19 4.44 10.49 2.02
CA THR A 19 5.52 11.36 1.52
C THR A 19 6.20 10.77 0.30
N VAL A 20 6.57 9.49 0.35
CA VAL A 20 7.21 8.80 -0.79
C VAL A 20 6.26 8.72 -1.98
N GLY A 21 5.00 8.33 -1.75
CA GLY A 21 3.99 8.20 -2.80
C GLY A 21 3.66 9.53 -3.49
N ALA A 22 3.49 10.61 -2.74
CA ALA A 22 3.22 11.92 -3.31
C ALA A 22 4.40 12.43 -4.17
N LEU A 23 5.64 12.22 -3.72
CA LEU A 23 6.82 12.59 -4.50
C LEU A 23 6.96 11.75 -5.77
N LEU A 24 6.81 10.43 -5.67
CA LEU A 24 6.84 9.55 -6.85
C LEU A 24 5.77 9.94 -7.87
N ALA A 25 4.55 10.22 -7.42
CA ALA A 25 3.47 10.64 -8.29
C ALA A 25 3.81 11.96 -9.00
N SER A 26 4.37 12.94 -8.27
CA SER A 26 4.83 14.20 -8.83
C SER A 26 5.94 14.01 -9.87
N GLU A 27 6.91 13.15 -9.62
CA GLU A 27 8.02 12.89 -10.56
C GLU A 27 7.59 12.11 -11.79
N LEU A 28 6.64 11.18 -11.65
CA LEU A 28 6.12 10.36 -12.74
C LEU A 28 5.00 11.05 -13.53
N GLY A 29 4.44 12.14 -13.01
CA GLY A 29 3.23 12.76 -13.55
C GLY A 29 1.97 11.89 -13.36
N TRP A 30 1.98 11.02 -12.36
CA TRP A 30 0.90 10.08 -12.06
C TRP A 30 -0.06 10.66 -11.03
N LYS A 31 -1.26 10.10 -10.96
CA LYS A 31 -2.23 10.51 -9.94
C LYS A 31 -1.88 9.90 -8.59
N PHE A 32 -1.91 10.68 -7.53
CA PHE A 32 -1.67 10.21 -6.17
C PHE A 32 -2.96 10.00 -5.39
N TYR A 33 -3.03 8.90 -4.64
CA TYR A 33 -4.05 8.67 -3.62
C TYR A 33 -3.40 8.25 -2.30
N ASP A 34 -3.83 8.87 -1.20
CA ASP A 34 -3.58 8.35 0.14
C ASP A 34 -4.78 7.51 0.56
N ALA A 35 -4.56 6.23 0.84
CA ALA A 35 -5.64 5.30 1.17
C ALA A 35 -6.37 5.67 2.46
N ASP A 36 -5.69 6.36 3.39
CA ASP A 36 -6.27 6.78 4.67
C ASP A 36 -7.42 7.78 4.47
N ASP A 37 -7.40 8.57 3.37
CA ASP A 37 -8.46 9.53 3.01
C ASP A 37 -9.77 8.85 2.61
N TYR A 38 -9.72 7.56 2.26
CA TYR A 38 -10.86 6.78 1.76
C TYR A 38 -11.49 5.88 2.82
N HIS A 39 -11.02 5.94 4.06
CA HIS A 39 -11.64 5.19 5.14
C HIS A 39 -13.09 5.64 5.39
N PRO A 40 -14.04 4.70 5.55
CA PRO A 40 -15.38 5.04 5.98
C PRO A 40 -15.35 5.61 7.40
N GLU A 41 -16.39 6.36 7.75
CA GLU A 41 -16.46 7.09 9.01
C GLU A 41 -16.31 6.15 10.23
N GLU A 42 -16.89 4.96 10.16
CA GLU A 42 -16.81 3.94 11.21
C GLU A 42 -15.38 3.49 11.48
N ASN A 43 -14.55 3.39 10.43
CA ASN A 43 -13.15 3.02 10.56
C ASN A 43 -12.34 4.15 11.18
N ARG A 44 -12.59 5.40 10.76
CA ARG A 44 -11.93 6.58 11.33
C ARG A 44 -12.23 6.69 12.82
N MET A 45 -13.50 6.56 13.22
CA MET A 45 -13.91 6.58 14.62
C MET A 45 -13.27 5.46 15.46
N LYS A 46 -13.11 4.24 14.91
CA LYS A 46 -12.40 3.16 15.61
C LYS A 46 -10.94 3.51 15.84
N MET A 47 -10.25 3.97 14.81
CA MET A 47 -8.83 4.34 14.90
C MET A 47 -8.58 5.54 15.81
N GLU A 48 -9.46 6.55 15.79
CA GLU A 48 -9.42 7.70 16.71
C GLU A 48 -9.53 7.28 18.18
N ARG A 49 -10.26 6.19 18.46
CA ARG A 49 -10.37 5.59 19.80
C ARG A 49 -9.21 4.63 20.13
N GLY A 50 -8.20 4.53 19.26
CA GLY A 50 -7.08 3.59 19.40
C GLY A 50 -7.47 2.12 19.21
N ILE A 51 -8.66 1.85 18.65
CA ILE A 51 -9.13 0.49 18.39
C ILE A 51 -8.60 0.05 17.02
N PRO A 52 -7.81 -1.03 16.93
CA PRO A 52 -7.32 -1.52 15.66
C PRO A 52 -8.46 -2.05 14.79
N LEU A 53 -8.43 -1.74 13.50
CA LEU A 53 -9.36 -2.31 12.53
C LEU A 53 -9.11 -3.82 12.38
N ASN A 54 -10.17 -4.58 12.07
CA ASN A 54 -10.07 -6.00 11.70
C ASN A 54 -10.23 -6.20 10.17
N ASP A 55 -10.33 -7.44 9.71
CA ASP A 55 -10.45 -7.74 8.28
C ASP A 55 -11.82 -7.31 7.72
N GLN A 56 -12.89 -7.47 8.49
CA GLN A 56 -14.25 -7.05 8.09
C GLN A 56 -14.36 -5.53 7.92
N ASP A 57 -13.62 -4.78 8.73
CA ASP A 57 -13.50 -3.31 8.62
C ASP A 57 -12.74 -2.89 7.36
N ARG A 58 -11.68 -3.64 7.00
CA ARG A 58 -10.77 -3.28 5.89
C ARG A 58 -11.27 -3.72 4.52
N ILE A 59 -11.95 -4.86 4.40
CA ILE A 59 -12.38 -5.42 3.11
C ILE A 59 -13.22 -4.42 2.28
N PRO A 60 -14.28 -3.77 2.83
CA PRO A 60 -15.07 -2.81 2.06
C PRO A 60 -14.25 -1.60 1.59
N TRP A 61 -13.36 -1.10 2.45
CA TRP A 61 -12.44 -0.01 2.14
C TRP A 61 -11.46 -0.38 1.02
N LEU A 62 -10.86 -1.57 1.08
CA LEU A 62 -9.95 -2.06 0.04
C LEU A 62 -10.66 -2.31 -1.31
N CYS A 63 -11.91 -2.78 -1.29
CA CYS A 63 -12.71 -2.93 -2.51
C CYS A 63 -12.98 -1.56 -3.16
N ASN A 64 -13.33 -0.54 -2.36
CA ASN A 64 -13.51 0.82 -2.86
C ASN A 64 -12.21 1.38 -3.47
N LEU A 65 -11.06 1.12 -2.85
CA LEU A 65 -9.76 1.50 -3.43
C LEU A 65 -9.49 0.77 -4.75
N HIS A 66 -9.80 -0.52 -4.84
CA HIS A 66 -9.71 -1.26 -6.11
C HIS A 66 -10.56 -0.61 -7.21
N ASP A 67 -11.82 -0.27 -6.92
CA ASP A 67 -12.70 0.37 -7.92
C ASP A 67 -12.12 1.71 -8.42
N ILE A 68 -11.50 2.49 -7.52
CA ILE A 68 -10.80 3.74 -7.86
C ILE A 68 -9.58 3.46 -8.77
N LEU A 69 -8.75 2.48 -8.42
CA LEU A 69 -7.59 2.09 -9.21
C LEU A 69 -8.02 1.61 -10.59
N LEU A 70 -8.99 0.71 -10.66
CA LEU A 70 -9.49 0.13 -11.90
C LEU A 70 -10.05 1.20 -12.83
N ARG A 71 -10.87 2.13 -12.31
CA ARG A 71 -11.40 3.26 -13.09
C ARG A 71 -10.29 4.10 -13.73
N ASP A 72 -9.29 4.49 -12.95
CA ASP A 72 -8.25 5.38 -13.45
C ASP A 72 -7.31 4.64 -14.43
N VAL A 73 -6.91 3.40 -14.11
CA VAL A 73 -6.06 2.59 -14.99
C VAL A 73 -6.76 2.27 -16.32
N THR A 74 -8.05 1.93 -16.31
CA THR A 74 -8.83 1.70 -17.54
C THR A 74 -9.03 2.96 -18.37
N SER A 75 -8.96 4.14 -17.76
CA SER A 75 -8.94 5.42 -18.48
C SER A 75 -7.57 5.78 -19.08
N GLY A 76 -6.56 4.92 -18.90
CA GLY A 76 -5.18 5.14 -19.34
C GLY A 76 -4.32 5.96 -18.37
N GLN A 77 -4.85 6.27 -17.18
CA GLN A 77 -4.14 7.03 -16.16
C GLN A 77 -3.37 6.10 -15.21
N CYS A 78 -2.07 6.34 -15.06
CA CYS A 78 -1.27 5.62 -14.07
C CYS A 78 -1.43 6.24 -12.67
N VAL A 79 -1.36 5.40 -11.65
CA VAL A 79 -1.71 5.77 -10.27
C VAL A 79 -0.62 5.36 -9.28
N VAL A 80 -0.35 6.21 -8.29
CA VAL A 80 0.42 5.87 -7.08
C VAL A 80 -0.53 5.87 -5.88
N LEU A 81 -0.60 4.76 -5.16
CA LEU A 81 -1.42 4.57 -3.98
C LEU A 81 -0.51 4.39 -2.75
N ALA A 82 -0.62 5.27 -1.76
CA ALA A 82 -0.06 5.00 -0.43
C ALA A 82 -1.09 4.19 0.38
N CYS A 83 -0.77 2.95 0.75
CA CYS A 83 -1.68 2.10 1.54
C CYS A 83 -0.88 1.12 2.39
N SER A 84 -1.30 0.85 3.62
CA SER A 84 -0.58 -0.09 4.49
C SER A 84 -0.51 -1.50 3.89
N ALA A 85 -1.62 -1.99 3.30
CA ALA A 85 -1.74 -3.27 2.59
C ALA A 85 -0.91 -4.44 3.18
N LEU A 86 -0.94 -4.57 4.52
CA LEU A 86 0.02 -5.36 5.29
C LEU A 86 -0.10 -6.87 5.02
N LYS A 87 -1.32 -7.38 4.81
CA LYS A 87 -1.56 -8.79 4.48
C LYS A 87 -1.57 -9.02 2.97
N LYS A 88 -1.16 -10.20 2.52
CA LYS A 88 -1.25 -10.63 1.11
C LYS A 88 -2.68 -10.53 0.59
N MET A 89 -3.66 -10.97 1.38
CA MET A 89 -5.09 -10.87 1.04
C MET A 89 -5.51 -9.43 0.71
N TYR A 90 -4.96 -8.42 1.40
CA TYR A 90 -5.30 -7.03 1.12
C TYR A 90 -4.76 -6.57 -0.25
N ARG A 91 -3.56 -7.03 -0.61
CA ARG A 91 -2.95 -6.76 -1.92
C ARG A 91 -3.72 -7.48 -3.02
N ASP A 92 -4.15 -8.72 -2.78
CA ASP A 92 -5.01 -9.47 -3.70
C ASP A 92 -6.36 -8.76 -3.94
N ILE A 93 -6.96 -8.14 -2.90
CA ILE A 93 -8.18 -7.32 -3.06
C ILE A 93 -7.90 -6.06 -3.89
N LEU A 94 -6.77 -5.38 -3.70
CA LEU A 94 -6.43 -4.22 -4.53
C LEU A 94 -6.25 -4.59 -6.01
N ILE A 95 -5.78 -5.81 -6.30
CA ILE A 95 -5.61 -6.31 -7.66
C ILE A 95 -6.95 -6.75 -8.28
N ARG A 96 -7.77 -7.52 -7.54
CA ARG A 96 -8.93 -8.26 -8.09
C ARG A 96 -10.30 -7.82 -7.56
N GLY A 97 -10.34 -6.79 -6.71
CA GLY A 97 -11.55 -6.37 -6.02
C GLY A 97 -12.08 -7.43 -5.06
N LYS A 98 -13.41 -7.58 -5.02
CA LYS A 98 -14.09 -8.52 -4.11
C LYS A 98 -13.65 -9.97 -4.29
N ASP A 99 -13.24 -10.37 -5.50
CA ASP A 99 -12.74 -11.70 -5.79
C ASP A 99 -11.43 -12.01 -5.06
N GLY A 100 -10.62 -10.98 -4.76
CA GLY A 100 -9.38 -11.12 -3.98
C GLY A 100 -9.63 -11.53 -2.52
N ALA A 101 -10.79 -11.17 -1.95
CA ALA A 101 -11.17 -11.58 -0.59
C ALA A 101 -11.65 -13.05 -0.54
N ALA A 102 -12.06 -13.62 -1.67
CA ALA A 102 -12.67 -14.95 -1.79
C ALA A 102 -11.65 -16.08 -2.06
N LEU A 103 -10.35 -15.77 -2.17
CA LEU A 103 -9.28 -16.73 -2.44
C LEU A 103 -9.03 -17.66 -1.23
N LYS A 104 -9.93 -18.63 -1.02
CA LYS A 104 -9.70 -19.88 -0.28
C LYS A 104 -9.90 -21.13 -1.15
N SER A 105 -10.26 -20.97 -2.42
CA SER A 105 -10.46 -22.10 -3.32
C SER A 105 -9.40 -22.08 -4.41
N GLU A 106 -8.62 -23.17 -4.41
CA GLU A 106 -7.69 -23.53 -5.45
C GLU A 106 -8.40 -23.63 -6.80
N GLU A 107 -7.60 -23.47 -7.87
CA GLU A 107 -7.97 -23.41 -9.28
C GLU A 107 -8.47 -22.04 -9.76
N LEU A 108 -7.61 -21.35 -10.52
CA LEU A 108 -7.98 -20.91 -11.86
C LEU A 108 -6.72 -20.50 -12.65
N GLY A 109 -6.69 -20.90 -13.91
CA GLY A 109 -5.60 -20.62 -14.86
C GLY A 109 -5.28 -19.13 -14.97
N LYS A 110 -4.03 -18.86 -15.33
CA LYS A 110 -3.47 -17.52 -15.59
C LYS A 110 -4.11 -16.91 -16.85
N GLU A 111 -5.35 -16.45 -16.74
CA GLU A 111 -5.91 -15.52 -17.73
C GLU A 111 -6.18 -14.20 -17.01
N GLU A 112 -5.60 -13.11 -17.51
CA GLU A 112 -5.88 -11.75 -17.04
C GLU A 112 -7.38 -11.50 -17.21
N LYS A 113 -8.11 -11.51 -16.09
CA LYS A 113 -9.55 -11.25 -16.13
C LYS A 113 -9.78 -9.77 -16.43
N PRO A 114 -10.78 -9.42 -17.26
CA PRO A 114 -11.20 -8.03 -17.42
C PRO A 114 -11.66 -7.49 -16.06
N GLY A 115 -10.81 -6.68 -15.42
CA GLY A 115 -11.01 -6.18 -14.05
C GLY A 115 -9.76 -6.22 -13.17
N ASP A 116 -8.73 -6.98 -13.52
CA ASP A 116 -7.50 -7.04 -12.72
C ASP A 116 -6.65 -5.78 -12.92
N VAL A 117 -6.16 -5.19 -11.82
CA VAL A 117 -5.22 -4.06 -11.85
C VAL A 117 -3.78 -4.58 -11.80
N GLN A 118 -2.97 -4.24 -12.81
CA GLN A 118 -1.53 -4.51 -12.77
C GLN A 118 -0.84 -3.64 -11.71
N LEU A 119 -0.55 -4.27 -10.56
CA LEU A 119 0.01 -3.61 -9.38
C LEU A 119 1.50 -3.90 -9.22
N PHE A 120 2.30 -2.85 -9.04
CA PHE A 120 3.69 -2.94 -8.62
C PHE A 120 3.83 -2.47 -7.17
N VAL A 121 4.45 -3.27 -6.32
CA VAL A 121 4.50 -3.02 -4.86
C VAL A 121 5.86 -2.47 -4.45
N VAL A 122 5.87 -1.30 -3.84
CA VAL A 122 7.02 -0.71 -3.16
C VAL A 122 6.85 -0.89 -1.67
N HIS A 123 7.58 -1.84 -1.09
CA HIS A 123 7.58 -2.08 0.35
C HIS A 123 8.65 -1.23 1.02
N LEU A 124 8.21 -0.21 1.77
CA LEU A 124 9.06 0.58 2.65
C LEU A 124 9.29 -0.19 3.97
N SER A 125 10.41 -0.91 4.03
CA SER A 125 10.78 -1.75 5.16
C SER A 125 11.68 -1.00 6.15
N GLY A 126 11.49 -1.19 7.46
CA GLY A 126 12.35 -0.65 8.50
C GLY A 126 12.24 -1.47 9.78
N SER A 127 13.25 -1.39 10.65
CA SER A 127 13.16 -2.01 11.96
C SER A 127 12.13 -1.30 12.84
N PHE A 128 11.63 -1.99 13.86
CA PHE A 128 10.68 -1.40 14.82
C PHE A 128 11.26 -0.15 15.48
N GLU A 129 12.54 -0.19 15.86
CA GLU A 129 13.24 0.90 16.54
C GLU A 129 13.32 2.16 15.66
N VAL A 130 13.61 1.98 14.37
CA VAL A 130 13.70 3.09 13.42
C VAL A 130 12.34 3.74 13.22
N ILE A 131 11.29 2.92 12.99
CA ILE A 131 9.93 3.44 12.76
C ILE A 131 9.37 4.10 14.04
N SER A 132 9.57 3.45 15.20
CA SER A 132 9.16 4.00 16.50
C SER A 132 9.85 5.34 16.78
N GLY A 133 11.17 5.41 16.56
CA GLY A 133 11.93 6.65 16.70
C GLY A 133 11.40 7.79 15.82
N ARG A 134 11.02 7.50 14.57
CA ARG A 134 10.40 8.48 13.65
C ARG A 134 9.05 8.96 14.14
N LEU A 135 8.21 8.06 14.65
CA LEU A 135 6.89 8.41 15.18
C LEU A 135 6.99 9.28 16.43
N LEU A 136 7.93 8.99 17.33
CA LEU A 136 8.17 9.79 18.54
C LEU A 136 8.61 11.24 18.25
N GLN A 137 9.35 11.45 17.15
CA GLN A 137 9.78 12.79 16.74
C GLN A 137 8.66 13.60 16.07
N ARG A 138 7.56 12.95 15.64
CA ARG A 138 6.45 13.61 14.96
C ARG A 138 5.57 14.32 15.98
N LYS A 139 5.50 15.65 15.90
CA LYS A 139 4.56 16.45 16.70
C LYS A 139 3.14 16.27 16.15
N GLY A 140 2.18 15.91 17.01
CA GLY A 140 0.74 15.97 16.69
C GLY A 140 0.05 14.65 16.31
N HIS A 141 0.79 13.55 16.10
CA HIS A 141 0.20 12.23 15.85
C HIS A 141 0.94 11.17 16.66
N PHE A 142 0.59 11.04 17.94
CA PHE A 142 1.10 9.95 18.77
C PHE A 142 0.37 8.67 18.40
N MET A 143 1.06 7.74 17.73
CA MET A 143 0.56 6.39 17.57
C MET A 143 1.08 5.55 18.74
N PRO A 144 0.20 4.90 19.52
CA PRO A 144 0.63 4.05 20.63
C PRO A 144 1.61 2.97 20.15
N PRO A 145 2.71 2.69 20.89
CA PRO A 145 3.67 1.65 20.54
C PRO A 145 3.03 0.28 20.28
N GLU A 146 1.96 -0.05 21.00
CA GLU A 146 1.20 -1.29 20.87
C GLU A 146 0.54 -1.39 19.48
N LEU A 147 0.08 -0.26 18.95
CA LEU A 147 -0.50 -0.16 17.61
C LEU A 147 0.56 -0.38 16.53
N LEU A 148 1.77 0.16 16.72
CA LEU A 148 2.89 -0.11 15.83
C LEU A 148 3.27 -1.60 15.87
N GLN A 149 3.36 -2.19 17.07
CA GLN A 149 3.68 -3.60 17.25
C GLN A 149 2.67 -4.49 16.52
N SER A 150 1.37 -4.22 16.68
CA SER A 150 0.33 -4.97 15.97
C SER A 150 0.45 -4.90 14.44
N GLN A 151 0.98 -3.80 13.89
CA GLN A 151 1.20 -3.68 12.45
C GLN A 151 2.39 -4.51 11.97
N PHE A 152 3.45 -4.60 12.76
CA PHE A 152 4.57 -5.51 12.47
C PHE A 152 4.13 -6.97 12.57
N GLU A 153 3.30 -7.32 13.56
CA GLU A 153 2.71 -8.66 13.68
C GLU A 153 1.74 -9.00 12.53
N THR A 154 1.06 -7.99 11.98
CA THR A 154 0.15 -8.14 10.83
C THR A 154 0.89 -8.12 9.48
N LEU A 155 2.12 -7.64 9.43
CA LEU A 155 2.88 -7.48 8.19
C LEU A 155 3.25 -8.86 7.62
N GLU A 156 2.70 -9.14 6.45
CA GLU A 156 3.10 -10.25 5.57
C GLU A 156 3.90 -9.63 4.42
N PRO A 157 5.25 -9.61 4.51
CA PRO A 157 6.09 -8.97 3.50
C PRO A 157 5.77 -9.51 2.09
N PRO A 158 5.74 -8.65 1.06
CA PRO A 158 5.57 -9.11 -0.31
C PRO A 158 6.66 -10.11 -0.69
N ALA A 159 6.27 -11.19 -1.37
CA ALA A 159 7.18 -12.23 -1.82
C ALA A 159 6.79 -12.71 -3.22
N ALA A 160 7.71 -13.35 -3.94
CA ALA A 160 7.40 -13.93 -5.25
C ALA A 160 6.21 -14.91 -5.12
N PRO A 161 5.22 -14.87 -6.04
CA PRO A 161 5.26 -14.28 -7.39
C PRO A 161 4.78 -12.81 -7.47
N GLU A 162 4.59 -12.11 -6.36
CA GLU A 162 4.19 -10.70 -6.38
C GLU A 162 5.27 -9.84 -7.08
N ASN A 163 4.83 -8.82 -7.82
CA ASN A 163 5.74 -7.84 -8.41
C ASN A 163 6.07 -6.78 -7.36
N PHE A 164 7.23 -6.89 -6.70
CA PHE A 164 7.61 -5.97 -5.64
C PHE A 164 9.07 -5.54 -5.67
N ILE A 165 9.35 -4.42 -4.99
CA ILE A 165 10.67 -4.02 -4.51
C ILE A 165 10.58 -3.72 -3.04
N GLN A 166 11.65 -4.04 -2.31
CA GLN A 166 11.81 -3.65 -0.92
C GLN A 166 12.86 -2.55 -0.83
N VAL A 167 12.51 -1.45 -0.17
CA VAL A 167 13.40 -0.31 0.04
C VAL A 167 13.50 -0.03 1.53
N SER A 168 14.72 -0.02 2.07
CA SER A 168 14.92 0.34 3.47
C SER A 168 14.57 1.81 3.70
N VAL A 169 13.79 2.07 4.75
CA VAL A 169 13.49 3.42 5.19
C VAL A 169 14.69 4.09 5.84
N ASP A 170 15.75 3.37 6.22
CA ASP A 170 16.95 3.92 6.86
C ASP A 170 17.69 4.91 5.96
N LYS A 171 17.51 4.76 4.64
CA LYS A 171 17.99 5.69 3.63
C LYS A 171 17.31 7.05 3.76
N ASN A 172 17.97 8.09 3.24
CA ASN A 172 17.31 9.39 3.11
C ASN A 172 16.26 9.36 1.99
N LEU A 173 15.34 10.33 2.03
CA LEU A 173 14.22 10.39 1.09
C LEU A 173 14.67 10.46 -0.40
N PRO A 174 15.66 11.28 -0.79
CA PRO A 174 16.18 11.26 -2.16
C PRO A 174 16.69 9.88 -2.63
N GLU A 175 17.40 9.14 -1.78
CA GLU A 175 17.90 7.80 -2.11
C GLU A 175 16.78 6.77 -2.26
N ILE A 176 15.73 6.86 -1.43
CA ILE A 176 14.54 6.01 -1.55
C ILE A 176 13.88 6.24 -2.91
N ILE A 177 13.62 7.50 -3.28
CA ILE A 177 12.99 7.85 -4.54
C ILE A 177 13.85 7.39 -5.73
N ALA A 178 15.16 7.68 -5.70
CA ALA A 178 16.08 7.26 -6.75
C ALA A 178 16.08 5.75 -6.97
N THR A 179 16.12 4.96 -5.88
CA THR A 179 16.09 3.49 -5.94
C THR A 179 14.80 2.99 -6.62
N ILE A 180 13.66 3.57 -6.27
CA ILE A 180 12.35 3.20 -6.81
C ILE A 180 12.28 3.56 -8.30
N MET A 181 12.68 4.78 -8.66
CA MET A 181 12.66 5.28 -10.03
C MET A 181 13.60 4.49 -10.96
N GLU A 182 14.78 4.11 -10.48
CA GLU A 182 15.71 3.27 -11.24
C GLU A 182 15.11 1.89 -11.51
N THR A 183 14.48 1.29 -10.49
CA THR A 183 13.87 -0.04 -10.66
C THR A 183 12.66 -0.01 -11.60
N LEU A 184 11.88 1.07 -11.59
CA LEU A 184 10.76 1.26 -12.52
C LEU A 184 11.23 1.41 -13.97
N LYS A 185 12.42 1.98 -14.22
CA LYS A 185 13.00 2.12 -15.57
C LYS A 185 13.57 0.82 -16.14
N MET A 186 14.00 -0.09 -15.26
CA MET A 186 14.53 -1.40 -15.67
C MET A 186 13.43 -2.42 -16.01
N LYS A 187 12.17 -2.07 -15.77
CA LYS A 187 10.99 -2.87 -16.10
C LYS A 187 10.28 -2.35 -17.33
#